data_AF-X1V2H6-F1
#
_entry.id   AF-X1V2H6-F1
#
_cell.length_a   1.000
_cell.length_b   1.000
_cell.length_c   1.000
_cell.angle_alpha   90.00
_cell.angle_beta   90.00
_cell.angle_gamma   90.00
#
_symmetry.space_group_name_H-M   'P 1'
#
loop_
_entity.id
_entity.type
_entity.pdbx_description
1 polymer ?
#
loop_
_entity_poly.entity_id
_entity_poly.type
_entity_poly.pdbx_seq_one_letter_code
_entity_poly.pdbx_strand_id
1 'polypeptide(L)'
;LLFGLLFLSAGWFASYFNNATLEPVLKAMAVVFLLEGCTNIGIVFFQKEIEFKKKVILELSADVAGFIAAISLAFWLRNVWALVLGSIVWVIVKCLGSFRMHLYRPRIRWDWPAAKGLLNFGKHIFWITLMTFVVTSGDDALVGKLLGLTILGFYTMAYNIANVPVASLAGVVGKISFPAYSILQNEPERLKEAFKKVFEAVMIILLPLIGLIFLLAQDFTAVCLGEKWLPMVPALKILCLFSLFRGLNNVFAALHLA
;
A
#
# COMPACT_ATOMS: atom_id res chain seq x y z
N LEU A 1 -8.86 -0.96 19.09
CA LEU A 1 -7.78 -0.05 19.54
C LEU A 1 -7.48 1.03 18.50
N LEU A 2 -7.04 0.66 17.29
CA LEU A 2 -6.71 1.62 16.22
C LEU A 2 -7.87 2.57 15.88
N PHE A 3 -9.10 2.05 15.73
CA PHE A 3 -10.31 2.87 15.57
C PHE A 3 -10.42 3.97 16.65
N GLY A 4 -10.34 3.58 17.93
CA GLY A 4 -10.50 4.51 19.05
C GLY A 4 -9.37 5.55 19.11
N LEU A 5 -8.12 5.13 18.87
CA LEU A 5 -6.98 6.03 18.81
C LEU A 5 -7.14 7.07 17.71
N LEU A 6 -7.51 6.65 16.49
CA LEU A 6 -7.71 7.58 15.36
C LEU A 6 -8.90 8.50 15.60
N PHE A 7 -10.03 7.96 16.08
CA PHE A 7 -11.26 8.73 16.30
C PHE A 7 -11.08 9.82 17.36
N LEU A 8 -10.35 9.53 18.44
CA LEU A 8 -10.06 10.49 19.51
C LEU A 8 -8.97 11.49 19.13
N SER A 9 -7.96 11.07 18.37
CA SER A 9 -6.89 11.96 17.91
C SER A 9 -7.27 12.82 16.69
N ALA A 10 -8.39 12.52 16.01
CA ALA A 10 -8.84 13.24 14.81
C ALA A 10 -8.95 14.76 15.02
N GLY A 11 -9.46 15.20 16.18
CA GLY A 11 -9.57 16.63 16.50
C GLY A 11 -8.21 17.31 16.69
N TRP A 12 -7.24 16.59 17.27
CA TRP A 12 -5.86 17.07 17.41
C TRP A 12 -5.16 17.19 16.05
N PHE A 13 -5.38 16.23 15.15
CA PHE A 13 -4.83 16.33 13.78
C PHE A 13 -5.47 17.47 12.99
N ALA A 14 -6.78 17.69 13.12
CA ALA A 14 -7.46 18.78 12.43
C ALA A 14 -6.94 20.16 12.87
N SER A 15 -6.65 20.34 14.16
CA SER A 15 -6.00 21.56 14.66
C SER A 15 -4.53 21.63 14.26
N TYR A 16 -3.79 20.52 14.27
CA TYR A 16 -2.39 20.47 13.83
C TYR A 16 -2.19 20.92 12.38
N PHE A 17 -3.12 20.55 11.49
CA PHE A 17 -3.11 20.92 10.07
C PHE A 17 -3.95 22.17 9.74
N ASN A 18 -4.51 22.86 10.74
CA ASN A 18 -5.40 24.02 10.56
C ASN A 18 -6.54 23.79 9.54
N ASN A 19 -7.11 22.58 9.49
CA ASN A 19 -8.17 22.25 8.55
C ASN A 19 -9.33 21.52 9.23
N ALA A 20 -10.43 22.26 9.45
CA ALA A 20 -11.64 21.74 10.11
C ALA A 20 -12.35 20.63 9.33
N THR A 21 -12.14 20.53 8.00
CA THR A 21 -12.72 19.43 7.20
C THR A 21 -12.02 18.09 7.43
N LEU A 22 -10.81 18.10 8.01
CA LEU A 22 -10.03 16.90 8.27
C LEU A 22 -10.62 16.03 9.38
N GLU A 23 -11.19 16.64 10.42
CA GLU A 23 -11.75 15.91 11.57
C GLU A 23 -12.84 14.90 11.19
N PRO A 24 -13.93 15.30 10.48
CA PRO A 24 -14.97 14.35 10.12
C PRO A 24 -14.49 13.31 9.11
N VAL A 25 -13.53 13.66 8.24
CA VAL A 25 -12.91 12.71 7.29
C VAL A 25 -12.10 11.65 8.04
N LEU A 26 -11.27 12.04 9.00
CA LEU A 26 -10.49 11.10 9.82
C LEU A 26 -11.39 10.20 10.68
N LYS A 27 -12.46 10.75 11.25
CA LYS A 27 -13.45 9.95 11.99
C LYS A 27 -14.15 8.92 11.09
N ALA A 28 -14.51 9.29 9.86
CA ALA A 28 -15.09 8.36 8.91
C ALA A 28 -14.08 7.29 8.47
N MET A 29 -12.83 7.67 8.21
CA MET A 29 -11.73 6.73 7.92
C MET A 29 -11.43 5.78 9.09
N ALA A 30 -11.66 6.20 10.34
CA ALA A 30 -11.53 5.31 11.49
C ALA A 30 -12.41 4.06 11.34
N VAL A 31 -13.63 4.22 10.81
CA VAL A 31 -14.59 3.12 10.58
C VAL A 31 -14.01 2.05 9.66
N VAL A 32 -13.15 2.42 8.71
CA VAL A 32 -12.47 1.46 7.84
C VAL A 32 -11.65 0.46 8.66
N PHE A 33 -10.88 0.90 9.66
CA PHE A 33 -10.12 0.01 10.54
C PHE A 33 -11.01 -0.96 11.32
N LEU A 34 -12.21 -0.51 11.72
CA LEU A 34 -13.17 -1.37 12.40
C LEU A 34 -13.69 -2.47 11.47
N LEU A 35 -14.03 -2.10 10.23
CA LEU A 35 -14.53 -3.03 9.22
C LEU A 35 -13.45 -4.01 8.73
N GLU A 36 -12.19 -3.56 8.61
CA GLU A 36 -11.06 -4.44 8.31
C GLU A 36 -10.83 -5.46 9.42
N GLY A 37 -11.05 -5.09 10.69
CA GLY A 37 -10.99 -6.02 11.81
C GLY A 37 -12.06 -7.12 11.74
N CYS A 38 -13.16 -6.88 11.03
CA CYS A 38 -14.23 -7.86 10.82
C CYS A 38 -13.98 -8.80 9.64
N THR A 39 -12.93 -8.57 8.83
CA THR A 39 -12.63 -9.42 7.67
C THR A 39 -12.34 -10.86 8.10
N ASN A 40 -12.81 -11.84 7.33
CA ASN A 40 -12.64 -13.24 7.67
C ASN A 40 -11.16 -13.66 7.66
N ILE A 41 -10.64 -14.14 8.80
CA ILE A 41 -9.27 -14.67 8.91
C ILE A 41 -9.01 -15.88 8.00
N GLY A 42 -10.09 -16.54 7.53
CA GLY A 42 -10.06 -17.61 6.55
C GLY A 42 -9.30 -17.28 5.26
N ILE A 43 -9.24 -16.01 4.85
CA ILE A 43 -8.50 -15.59 3.65
C ILE A 43 -6.99 -15.90 3.77
N VAL A 44 -6.45 -15.95 4.99
CA VAL A 44 -5.03 -16.29 5.22
C VAL A 44 -4.73 -17.71 4.75
N PHE A 45 -5.71 -18.63 4.82
CA PHE A 45 -5.54 -19.99 4.33
C PHE A 45 -5.38 -20.04 2.80
N PHE A 46 -6.01 -19.14 2.04
CA PHE A 46 -5.80 -19.09 0.59
C PHE A 46 -4.33 -18.80 0.21
N GLN A 47 -3.59 -18.07 1.06
CA GLN A 47 -2.15 -17.88 0.85
C GLN A 47 -1.37 -19.13 1.25
N LYS A 48 -1.75 -19.76 2.36
CA LYS A 48 -1.11 -20.98 2.87
C LYS A 48 -1.29 -22.18 1.93
N GLU A 49 -2.45 -22.28 1.29
CA GLU A 49 -2.85 -23.36 0.37
C GLU A 49 -2.53 -23.04 -1.11
N ILE A 50 -1.82 -21.93 -1.38
CA ILE A 50 -1.38 -21.53 -2.73
C ILE A 50 -2.56 -21.21 -3.68
N GLU A 51 -3.76 -20.96 -3.12
CA GLU A 51 -4.96 -20.55 -3.87
C GLU A 51 -4.96 -19.04 -4.19
N PHE A 52 -3.86 -18.52 -4.75
CA PHE A 52 -3.68 -17.09 -5.04
C PHE A 52 -4.78 -16.50 -5.91
N LYS A 53 -5.37 -17.31 -6.82
CA LYS A 53 -6.48 -16.88 -7.68
C LYS A 53 -7.67 -16.38 -6.86
N LYS A 54 -8.05 -17.06 -5.77
CA LYS A 54 -9.18 -16.64 -4.92
C LYS A 54 -8.86 -15.33 -4.20
N LYS A 55 -7.64 -15.19 -3.68
CA LYS A 55 -7.17 -13.95 -3.05
C LYS A 55 -7.20 -12.78 -4.04
N VAL A 56 -6.66 -12.96 -5.24
CA VAL A 56 -6.62 -11.93 -6.28
C VAL A 56 -8.03 -11.53 -6.73
N ILE A 57 -8.94 -12.48 -6.93
CA ILE A 57 -10.33 -12.17 -7.29
C ILE A 57 -11.00 -11.35 -6.17
N LEU A 58 -10.77 -11.70 -4.90
CA LEU A 58 -11.33 -10.94 -3.78
C LEU A 58 -10.80 -9.50 -3.74
N GLU A 59 -9.48 -9.32 -3.82
CA GLU A 59 -8.84 -8.01 -3.79
C GLU A 59 -9.27 -7.15 -4.98
N LEU A 60 -9.22 -7.69 -6.20
CA LEU A 60 -9.69 -7.00 -7.41
C LEU A 60 -11.17 -6.62 -7.34
N SER A 61 -12.03 -7.51 -6.82
CA SER A 61 -13.46 -7.20 -6.70
C SER A 61 -13.74 -6.04 -5.75
N ALA A 62 -12.99 -5.96 -4.65
CA ALA A 62 -13.07 -4.85 -3.71
C ALA A 62 -12.54 -3.56 -4.33
N ASP A 63 -11.37 -3.61 -4.99
CA ASP A 63 -10.73 -2.47 -5.66
C ASP A 63 -11.65 -1.87 -6.73
N VAL A 64 -12.20 -2.72 -7.60
CA VAL A 64 -13.13 -2.30 -8.66
C VAL A 64 -14.40 -1.69 -8.07
N ALA A 65 -15.00 -2.32 -7.05
CA ALA A 65 -16.21 -1.79 -6.43
C ALA A 65 -15.97 -0.44 -5.72
N GLY A 66 -14.87 -0.31 -4.99
CA GLY A 66 -14.46 0.94 -4.34
C GLY A 66 -14.18 2.04 -5.36
N PHE A 67 -13.51 1.71 -6.46
CA PHE A 67 -13.23 2.64 -7.55
C PHE A 67 -14.50 3.13 -8.25
N ILE A 68 -15.41 2.22 -8.62
CA ILE A 68 -16.69 2.57 -9.24
C ILE A 68 -17.52 3.45 -8.30
N ALA A 69 -17.57 3.10 -7.00
CA ALA A 69 -18.28 3.90 -6.01
C ALA A 69 -17.66 5.30 -5.85
N ALA A 70 -16.34 5.40 -5.77
CA ALA A 70 -15.63 6.67 -5.66
C ALA A 70 -15.91 7.57 -6.87
N ILE A 71 -15.85 7.03 -8.09
CA ILE A 71 -16.13 7.80 -9.32
C ILE A 71 -17.59 8.24 -9.35
N SER A 72 -18.54 7.33 -9.10
CA SER A 72 -19.97 7.64 -9.14
C SER A 72 -20.33 8.73 -8.14
N LEU A 73 -19.77 8.65 -6.93
CA LEU A 73 -19.95 9.65 -5.88
C LEU A 73 -19.20 10.95 -6.16
N ALA A 74 -18.07 10.91 -6.87
CA ALA A 74 -17.33 12.11 -7.25
C ALA A 74 -18.13 12.99 -8.21
N PHE A 75 -18.89 12.40 -9.14
CA PHE A 75 -19.78 13.16 -10.02
C PHE A 75 -20.89 13.89 -9.26
N TRP A 76 -21.37 13.32 -8.15
CA TRP A 76 -22.51 13.85 -7.39
C TRP A 76 -22.08 14.81 -6.27
N LEU A 77 -21.13 14.40 -5.41
CA LEU A 77 -20.68 15.19 -4.25
C LEU A 77 -19.59 16.22 -4.59
N ARG A 78 -18.75 15.95 -5.61
CA ARG A 78 -17.62 16.80 -6.03
C ARG A 78 -16.67 17.23 -4.90
N ASN A 79 -16.52 16.38 -3.87
CA ASN A 79 -15.70 16.66 -2.69
C ASN A 79 -15.00 15.38 -2.19
N VAL A 80 -14.06 15.53 -1.26
CA VAL A 80 -13.21 14.48 -0.65
C VAL A 80 -14.03 13.29 -0.12
N TRP A 81 -15.28 13.53 0.29
CA TRP A 81 -16.21 12.49 0.74
C TRP A 81 -16.44 11.35 -0.28
N ALA A 82 -16.30 11.62 -1.57
CA ALA A 82 -16.38 10.58 -2.60
C ALA A 82 -15.29 9.50 -2.41
N LEU A 83 -14.07 9.91 -2.06
CA LEU A 83 -12.94 9.00 -1.82
C LEU A 83 -13.13 8.25 -0.50
N VAL A 84 -13.61 8.93 0.54
CA VAL A 84 -13.86 8.33 1.87
C VAL A 84 -14.93 7.25 1.76
N LEU A 85 -16.07 7.56 1.14
CA LEU A 85 -17.16 6.60 0.95
C LEU A 85 -16.74 5.47 0.01
N GLY A 86 -15.95 5.74 -1.04
CA GLY A 86 -15.35 4.71 -1.90
C GLY A 86 -14.48 3.72 -1.11
N SER A 87 -13.69 4.24 -0.16
CA SER A 87 -12.84 3.42 0.72
C SER A 87 -13.67 2.57 1.70
N ILE A 88 -14.81 3.10 2.16
CA ILE A 88 -15.76 2.35 2.99
C ILE A 88 -16.43 1.24 2.17
N VAL A 89 -16.85 1.51 0.93
CA VAL A 89 -17.42 0.49 0.03
C VAL A 89 -16.38 -0.61 -0.25
N TRP A 90 -15.13 -0.23 -0.52
CA TRP A 90 -14.02 -1.17 -0.72
C TRP A 90 -13.90 -2.17 0.43
N VAL A 91 -13.82 -1.68 1.68
CA VAL A 91 -13.67 -2.58 2.85
C VAL A 91 -14.92 -3.42 3.09
N ILE A 92 -16.12 -2.89 2.82
CA ILE A 92 -17.37 -3.65 2.94
C ILE A 92 -17.40 -4.80 1.94
N VAL A 93 -17.06 -4.55 0.67
CA VAL A 93 -17.03 -5.58 -0.38
C VAL A 93 -15.98 -6.63 -0.07
N LYS A 94 -14.79 -6.21 0.37
CA LYS A 94 -13.73 -7.13 0.84
C LYS A 94 -14.19 -7.99 2.00
N CYS A 95 -14.85 -7.39 2.99
CA CYS A 95 -15.37 -8.07 4.17
C CYS A 95 -16.46 -9.08 3.80
N LEU A 96 -17.49 -8.67 3.05
CA LEU A 96 -18.56 -9.56 2.60
C LEU A 96 -18.05 -10.67 1.68
N GLY A 97 -17.16 -10.33 0.73
CA GLY A 97 -16.51 -11.29 -0.15
C GLY A 97 -15.70 -12.34 0.62
N SER A 98 -15.03 -11.93 1.69
CA SER A 98 -14.27 -12.84 2.57
C SER A 98 -15.16 -13.91 3.23
N PHE A 99 -16.36 -13.52 3.66
CA PHE A 99 -17.34 -14.43 4.25
C PHE A 99 -18.06 -15.30 3.21
N ARG A 100 -18.14 -14.83 1.97
CA ARG A 100 -18.71 -15.59 0.85
C ARG A 100 -17.76 -16.68 0.37
N MET A 101 -16.46 -16.36 0.29
CA MET A 101 -15.44 -17.25 -0.26
C MET A 101 -14.96 -18.33 0.71
N HIS A 102 -14.92 -18.04 2.01
CA HIS A 102 -14.44 -18.99 3.00
C HIS A 102 -15.54 -19.33 4.02
N LEU A 103 -15.78 -20.64 4.22
CA LEU A 103 -16.85 -21.17 5.07
C LEU A 103 -16.65 -20.89 6.57
N TYR A 104 -15.42 -20.54 6.99
CA TYR A 104 -15.15 -20.21 8.39
C TYR A 104 -15.98 -19.00 8.83
N ARG A 105 -16.83 -19.23 9.83
CA ARG A 105 -17.60 -18.17 10.50
C ARG A 105 -16.94 -17.93 11.86
N PRO A 106 -16.36 -16.74 12.11
CA PRO A 106 -15.78 -16.42 13.40
C PRO A 106 -16.89 -16.49 14.45
N ARG A 107 -16.69 -17.33 15.46
CA ARG A 107 -17.55 -17.40 16.64
C ARG A 107 -16.86 -16.60 17.74
N ILE A 108 -17.61 -15.73 18.42
CA ILE A 108 -17.08 -15.03 19.59
C ILE A 108 -16.86 -16.08 20.68
N ARG A 109 -15.59 -16.35 20.97
CA ARG A 109 -15.16 -17.20 22.09
C ARG A 109 -14.15 -16.42 22.91
N TRP A 110 -14.38 -16.38 24.22
CA TRP A 110 -13.49 -15.71 25.15
C TRP A 110 -12.38 -16.68 25.58
N ASP A 111 -11.27 -16.66 24.86
CA ASP A 111 -10.07 -17.44 25.19
C ASP A 111 -8.92 -16.47 25.49
N TRP A 112 -8.76 -16.16 26.77
CA TRP A 112 -7.75 -15.22 27.24
C TRP A 112 -6.31 -15.71 27.00
N PRO A 113 -5.96 -17.00 27.25
CA PRO A 113 -4.67 -17.54 26.86
C PRO A 113 -4.33 -17.34 25.38
N ALA A 114 -5.26 -17.69 24.48
CA ALA A 114 -5.05 -17.49 23.05
C ALA A 114 -4.93 -16.00 22.67
N ALA A 115 -5.78 -15.15 23.25
CA ALA A 115 -5.71 -13.70 23.05
C ALA A 115 -4.37 -13.11 23.52
N LYS A 116 -3.86 -13.54 24.68
CA LYS A 116 -2.56 -13.08 25.21
C LYS A 116 -1.41 -13.49 24.28
N GLY A 117 -1.45 -14.71 23.74
CA GLY A 117 -0.47 -15.16 22.74
C GLY A 117 -0.48 -14.27 21.49
N LEU A 118 -1.66 -14.01 20.92
CA LEU A 118 -1.84 -13.13 19.76
C LEU A 118 -1.43 -11.69 20.02
N LEU A 119 -1.77 -11.12 21.18
CA LEU A 119 -1.38 -9.77 21.57
C LEU A 119 0.14 -9.66 21.76
N ASN A 120 0.77 -10.68 22.34
CA ASN A 120 2.22 -10.68 22.56
C ASN A 120 3.01 -10.80 21.25
N PHE A 121 2.48 -11.50 20.25
CA PHE A 121 3.04 -11.50 18.90
C PHE A 121 2.75 -10.18 18.17
N GLY A 122 1.49 -9.75 18.20
CA GLY A 122 0.99 -8.54 17.54
C GLY A 122 1.70 -7.27 18.01
N LYS A 123 2.12 -7.16 19.27
CA LYS A 123 2.87 -5.99 19.75
C LYS A 123 4.22 -5.83 19.06
N HIS A 124 4.93 -6.92 18.75
CA HIS A 124 6.22 -6.86 18.07
C HIS A 124 6.03 -6.44 16.62
N ILE A 125 5.03 -7.02 15.94
CA ILE A 125 4.65 -6.60 14.58
C ILE A 125 4.23 -5.14 14.56
N PHE A 126 3.44 -4.70 15.56
CA PHE A 126 3.01 -3.32 15.69
C PHE A 126 4.22 -2.38 15.79
N TRP A 127 5.20 -2.68 16.64
CA TRP A 127 6.42 -1.88 16.75
C TRP A 127 7.22 -1.84 15.45
N ILE A 128 7.41 -2.98 14.80
CA ILE A 128 8.11 -3.04 13.50
C ILE A 128 7.37 -2.17 12.47
N THR A 129 6.05 -2.34 12.37
CA THR A 129 5.22 -1.58 11.42
C THR A 129 5.21 -0.09 11.73
N LEU A 130 5.17 0.28 13.01
CA LEU A 130 5.23 1.68 13.45
C LEU A 130 6.59 2.31 13.12
N MET A 131 7.70 1.59 13.37
CA MET A 131 9.03 2.07 13.01
C MET A 131 9.17 2.22 11.49
N THR A 132 8.69 1.24 10.71
CA THR A 132 8.66 1.34 9.26
C THR A 132 7.84 2.54 8.80
N PHE A 133 6.66 2.77 9.39
CA PHE A 133 5.82 3.94 9.08
C PHE A 133 6.54 5.26 9.37
N VAL A 134 7.19 5.39 10.54
CA VAL A 134 7.94 6.61 10.88
C VAL A 134 9.10 6.84 9.91
N VAL A 135 9.80 5.79 9.49
CA VAL A 135 10.91 5.91 8.52
C VAL A 135 10.42 6.25 7.11
N THR A 136 9.25 5.75 6.71
CA THR A 136 8.75 5.87 5.32
C THR A 136 7.76 7.00 5.09
N SER A 137 7.11 7.49 6.14
CA SER A 137 6.07 8.54 6.08
C SER A 137 6.26 9.59 7.18
N GLY A 138 7.35 9.55 7.94
CA GLY A 138 7.66 10.59 8.92
C GLY A 138 8.02 11.92 8.25
N ASP A 139 8.65 11.85 7.08
CA ASP A 139 8.92 13.00 6.21
C ASP A 139 7.62 13.63 5.66
N ASP A 140 6.64 12.80 5.30
CA ASP A 140 5.30 13.26 4.85
C ASP A 140 4.61 14.16 5.88
N ALA A 141 4.73 13.84 7.17
CA ALA A 141 4.14 14.63 8.25
C ALA A 141 4.77 16.04 8.34
N LEU A 142 6.09 16.13 8.14
CA LEU A 142 6.82 17.41 8.12
C LEU A 142 6.47 18.21 6.87
N VAL A 143 6.40 17.56 5.71
CA VAL A 143 5.96 18.15 4.43
C VAL A 143 4.54 18.71 4.55
N GLY A 144 3.61 17.93 5.12
CA GLY A 144 2.22 18.37 5.31
C GLY A 144 2.08 19.59 6.21
N LYS A 145 2.94 19.74 7.21
CA LYS A 145 2.94 20.92 8.10
C LYS A 145 3.59 22.14 7.46
N LEU A 146 4.77 21.96 6.85
CA LEU A 146 5.58 23.08 6.33
C LEU A 146 5.06 23.60 5.00
N LEU A 147 4.58 22.70 4.14
CA LEU A 147 4.15 22.99 2.76
C LEU A 147 2.63 22.91 2.59
N GLY A 148 1.91 22.40 3.59
CA GLY A 148 0.45 22.29 3.58
C GLY A 148 -0.07 21.00 2.93
N LEU A 149 -1.34 20.70 3.18
CA LEU A 149 -2.01 19.47 2.75
C LEU A 149 -2.08 19.30 1.22
N THR A 150 -2.18 20.40 0.48
CA THR A 150 -2.23 20.36 -0.99
C THR A 150 -0.91 19.87 -1.60
N ILE A 151 0.22 20.39 -1.10
CA ILE A 151 1.55 20.00 -1.58
C ILE A 151 1.86 18.56 -1.16
N LEU A 152 1.45 18.17 0.06
CA LEU A 152 1.53 16.77 0.47
C LEU A 152 0.73 15.84 -0.45
N GLY A 153 -0.49 16.22 -0.83
CA GLY A 153 -1.30 15.46 -1.78
C GLY A 153 -0.60 15.27 -3.14
N PHE A 154 0.04 16.32 -3.66
CA PHE A 154 0.86 16.23 -4.88
C PHE A 154 2.04 15.29 -4.71
N TYR A 155 2.76 15.38 -3.57
CA TYR A 155 3.89 14.52 -3.27
C TYR A 155 3.48 13.05 -3.15
N THR A 156 2.46 12.74 -2.35
CA THR A 156 1.97 11.37 -2.17
C THR A 156 1.49 10.77 -3.49
N MET A 157 0.81 11.56 -4.34
CA MET A 157 0.38 11.07 -5.65
C MET A 157 1.57 10.81 -6.59
N ALA A 158 2.56 11.71 -6.60
CA ALA A 158 3.81 11.52 -7.35
C ALA A 158 4.55 10.27 -6.90
N TYR A 159 4.66 10.07 -5.59
CA TYR A 159 5.28 8.90 -4.99
C TYR A 159 4.56 7.60 -5.35
N ASN A 160 3.23 7.59 -5.29
CA ASN A 160 2.43 6.43 -5.63
C ASN A 160 2.65 6.02 -7.09
N ILE A 161 2.58 6.97 -8.03
CA ILE A 161 2.80 6.70 -9.46
C ILE A 161 4.23 6.20 -9.72
N ALA A 162 5.24 6.86 -9.13
CA ALA A 162 6.64 6.46 -9.30
C ALA A 162 6.93 5.05 -8.75
N ASN A 163 6.23 4.61 -7.70
CA ASN A 163 6.47 3.31 -7.08
C ASN A 163 5.70 2.13 -7.71
N VAL A 164 4.72 2.36 -8.59
CA VAL A 164 3.95 1.27 -9.25
C VAL A 164 4.87 0.24 -9.94
N PRO A 165 5.87 0.63 -10.75
CA PRO A 165 6.76 -0.33 -11.41
C PRO A 165 7.60 -1.13 -10.42
N VAL A 166 8.13 -0.44 -9.39
CA VAL A 166 9.00 -1.05 -8.37
C VAL A 166 8.23 -2.06 -7.54
N ALA A 167 7.00 -1.74 -7.11
CA ALA A 167 6.16 -2.62 -6.32
C ALA A 167 5.79 -3.90 -7.09
N SER A 168 5.47 -3.75 -8.37
CA SER A 168 5.14 -4.89 -9.26
C SER A 168 6.33 -5.85 -9.40
N LEU A 169 7.53 -5.31 -9.56
CA LEU A 169 8.75 -6.12 -9.70
C LEU A 169 9.21 -6.74 -8.38
N ALA A 170 9.13 -5.99 -7.27
CA ALA A 170 9.50 -6.49 -5.95
C ALA A 170 8.71 -7.76 -5.56
N GLY A 171 7.42 -7.81 -5.91
CA GLY A 171 6.57 -8.97 -5.67
C GLY A 171 6.97 -10.21 -6.47
N VAL A 172 7.51 -10.04 -7.68
CA VAL A 172 7.99 -11.15 -8.53
C VAL A 172 9.36 -11.64 -8.07
N VAL A 173 10.30 -10.71 -7.83
CA VAL A 173 11.66 -11.01 -7.37
C VAL A 173 11.62 -11.71 -6.01
N GLY A 174 10.86 -11.18 -5.05
CA GLY A 174 10.81 -11.76 -3.70
C GLY A 174 10.24 -13.19 -3.65
N LYS A 175 9.30 -13.53 -4.54
CA LYS A 175 8.64 -14.85 -4.54
C LYS A 175 9.46 -15.95 -5.24
N ILE A 176 10.33 -15.58 -6.17
CA ILE A 176 11.02 -16.53 -7.06
C ILE A 176 12.53 -16.52 -6.79
N SER A 177 13.13 -15.34 -6.65
CA SER A 177 14.58 -15.20 -6.52
C SER A 177 15.08 -15.63 -5.16
N PHE A 178 14.35 -15.31 -4.07
CA PHE A 178 14.77 -15.68 -2.72
C PHE A 178 14.89 -17.21 -2.54
N PRO A 179 13.88 -18.05 -2.85
CA PRO A 179 14.03 -19.50 -2.78
C PRO A 179 15.14 -20.05 -3.68
N ALA A 180 15.31 -19.48 -4.88
CA ALA A 180 16.34 -19.90 -5.81
C ALA A 180 17.76 -19.61 -5.28
N TYR A 181 17.96 -18.45 -4.63
CA TYR A 181 19.25 -18.08 -4.05
C TYR A 181 19.59 -18.95 -2.84
N SER A 182 18.63 -19.25 -1.96
CA SER A 182 18.89 -20.10 -0.79
C SER A 182 19.27 -21.55 -1.18
N ILE A 183 18.78 -22.07 -2.31
CA ILE A 183 19.19 -23.37 -2.84
C ILE A 183 20.64 -23.32 -3.35
N LEU A 184 21.01 -22.22 -4.01
CA LEU A 184 22.33 -22.03 -4.65
C LEU A 184 23.38 -21.40 -3.71
N GLN A 185 23.06 -21.17 -2.43
CA GLN A 185 23.92 -20.44 -1.49
C GLN A 185 25.34 -21.05 -1.35
N ASN A 186 25.47 -22.36 -1.51
CA ASN A 186 26.74 -23.09 -1.40
C ASN A 186 27.53 -23.16 -2.72
N GLU A 187 26.99 -22.63 -3.82
CA GLU A 187 27.59 -22.67 -5.16
C GLU A 187 27.79 -21.23 -5.69
N PRO A 188 28.88 -20.53 -5.28
CA PRO A 188 29.02 -19.08 -5.46
C PRO A 188 29.00 -18.64 -6.94
N GLU A 189 29.56 -19.45 -7.85
CA GLU A 189 29.56 -19.15 -9.28
C GLU A 189 28.13 -19.20 -9.86
N ARG A 190 27.37 -20.25 -9.53
CA ARG A 190 25.98 -20.41 -9.96
C ARG A 190 25.05 -19.38 -9.34
N LEU A 191 25.28 -19.02 -8.08
CA LEU A 191 24.55 -17.94 -7.41
C LEU A 191 24.77 -16.59 -8.12
N LYS A 192 26.02 -16.28 -8.48
CA LYS A 192 26.36 -15.05 -9.22
C LYS A 192 25.70 -15.00 -10.59
N GLU A 193 25.69 -16.11 -11.33
CA GLU A 193 25.00 -16.19 -12.63
C GLU A 193 23.49 -16.03 -12.49
N ALA A 194 22.87 -16.70 -11.50
CA ALA A 194 21.45 -16.58 -11.21
C ALA A 194 21.09 -15.13 -10.84
N PHE A 195 21.86 -14.50 -9.97
CA PHE A 195 21.70 -13.09 -9.60
C PHE A 195 21.81 -12.17 -10.81
N LYS A 196 22.82 -12.36 -11.66
CA LYS A 196 23.02 -11.56 -12.87
C LYS A 196 21.82 -11.66 -13.82
N LYS A 197 21.29 -12.86 -14.05
CA LYS A 197 20.10 -13.07 -14.90
C LYS A 197 18.87 -12.36 -14.34
N VAL A 198 18.63 -12.45 -13.04
CA VAL A 198 17.51 -11.76 -12.38
C VAL A 198 17.70 -10.24 -12.47
N PHE A 199 18.90 -9.74 -12.17
CA PHE A 199 19.23 -8.34 -12.24
C PHE A 199 19.01 -7.76 -13.64
N GLU A 200 19.53 -8.43 -14.67
CA GLU A 200 19.33 -8.03 -16.07
C GLU A 200 17.86 -8.03 -16.46
N ALA A 201 17.10 -9.08 -16.13
CA ALA A 201 15.68 -9.16 -16.42
C ALA A 201 14.88 -8.02 -15.74
N VAL A 202 15.20 -7.73 -14.48
CA VAL A 202 14.56 -6.64 -13.73
C VAL A 202 14.92 -5.29 -14.33
N MET A 203 16.18 -5.04 -14.67
CA MET A 203 16.61 -3.78 -15.27
C MET A 203 16.03 -3.54 -16.66
N ILE A 204 15.95 -4.58 -17.49
CA ILE A 204 15.34 -4.51 -18.83
C ILE A 204 13.88 -4.06 -18.76
N ILE A 205 13.16 -4.38 -17.68
CA ILE A 205 11.76 -3.98 -17.49
C ILE A 205 11.65 -2.65 -16.74
N LEU A 206 12.39 -2.48 -15.64
CA LEU A 206 12.28 -1.32 -14.76
C LEU A 206 12.72 -0.03 -15.44
N LEU A 207 13.82 -0.08 -16.18
CA LEU A 207 14.46 1.09 -16.79
C LEU A 207 13.58 1.73 -17.87
N PRO A 208 12.98 1.00 -18.84
CA PRO A 208 12.05 1.61 -19.78
C PRO A 208 10.75 2.05 -19.11
N LEU A 209 10.22 1.34 -18.10
CA LEU A 209 9.01 1.77 -17.41
C LEU A 209 9.20 3.09 -16.67
N ILE A 210 10.28 3.22 -15.90
CA ILE A 210 10.61 4.48 -15.20
C ILE A 210 10.96 5.57 -16.21
N GLY A 211 11.73 5.25 -17.26
CA GLY A 211 12.05 6.19 -18.33
C GLY A 211 10.81 6.74 -19.03
N LEU A 212 9.83 5.87 -19.30
CA LEU A 212 8.54 6.23 -19.90
C LEU A 212 7.78 7.20 -19.00
N ILE A 213 7.65 6.89 -17.69
CA ILE A 213 6.99 7.77 -16.73
C ILE A 213 7.72 9.10 -16.61
N PHE A 214 9.05 9.10 -16.60
CA PHE A 214 9.85 10.32 -16.50
C PHE A 214 9.68 11.25 -17.71
N LEU A 215 9.72 10.68 -18.93
CA LEU A 215 9.57 11.42 -20.18
C LEU A 215 8.15 11.95 -20.36
N LEU A 216 7.15 11.08 -20.16
CA LEU A 216 5.74 11.43 -20.30
C LEU A 216 5.14 12.06 -19.05
N ALA A 217 5.93 12.38 -18.01
CA ALA A 217 5.42 12.86 -16.72
C ALA A 217 4.47 14.05 -16.88
N GLN A 218 4.79 14.99 -17.77
CA GLN A 218 3.98 16.18 -18.00
C GLN A 218 2.67 15.85 -18.75
N ASP A 219 2.77 15.15 -19.88
CA ASP A 219 1.61 14.80 -20.72
C ASP A 219 0.68 13.83 -20.00
N PHE A 220 1.23 12.81 -19.34
CA PHE A 220 0.48 11.88 -18.51
C PHE A 220 -0.26 12.61 -17.40
N THR A 221 0.38 13.54 -16.70
CA THR A 221 -0.27 14.30 -15.63
C THR A 221 -1.36 15.21 -16.17
N ALA A 222 -1.11 15.91 -17.28
CA ALA A 222 -2.10 16.78 -17.90
C ALA A 222 -3.35 16.01 -18.39
N VAL A 223 -3.15 14.86 -19.04
CA VAL A 223 -4.23 14.08 -19.65
C VAL A 223 -4.98 13.22 -18.63
N CYS A 224 -4.27 12.50 -17.77
CA CYS A 224 -4.89 11.53 -16.86
C CYS A 224 -5.39 12.17 -15.56
N LEU A 225 -4.66 13.14 -15.02
CA LEU A 225 -4.96 13.78 -13.73
C LEU A 225 -5.57 15.17 -13.89
N GLY A 226 -5.24 15.86 -14.98
CA GLY A 226 -5.69 17.22 -15.27
C GLY A 226 -4.68 18.29 -14.84
N GLU A 227 -4.88 19.51 -15.32
CA GLU A 227 -3.94 20.64 -15.13
C GLU A 227 -3.68 20.98 -13.66
N LYS A 228 -4.64 20.73 -12.76
CA LYS A 228 -4.51 20.96 -11.31
C LYS A 228 -3.38 20.15 -10.67
N TRP A 229 -2.97 19.06 -11.30
CA TRP A 229 -1.91 18.19 -10.79
C TRP A 229 -0.54 18.48 -11.39
N LEU A 230 -0.43 19.37 -12.39
CA LEU A 230 0.86 19.73 -12.99
C LEU A 230 1.95 20.16 -12.00
N PRO A 231 1.65 20.83 -10.87
CA PRO A 231 2.66 21.14 -9.85
C PRO A 231 3.40 19.91 -9.29
N MET A 232 2.85 18.69 -9.43
CA MET A 232 3.50 17.46 -8.97
C MET A 232 4.61 16.96 -9.90
N VAL A 233 4.65 17.41 -11.16
CA VAL A 233 5.54 16.87 -12.21
C VAL A 233 7.03 16.91 -11.82
N PRO A 234 7.57 18.00 -11.23
CA PRO A 234 8.95 18.02 -10.79
C PRO A 234 9.25 16.97 -9.71
N ALA A 235 8.34 16.83 -8.72
CA ALA A 235 8.47 15.82 -7.68
C ALA A 235 8.39 14.41 -8.26
N LEU A 236 7.47 14.15 -9.20
CA LEU A 236 7.35 12.88 -9.90
C LEU A 236 8.64 12.50 -10.62
N LYS A 237 9.28 13.43 -11.33
CA LYS A 237 10.55 13.19 -12.02
C LYS A 237 11.69 12.82 -11.06
N ILE A 238 11.81 13.52 -9.94
CA ILE A 238 12.82 13.23 -8.90
C ILE A 238 12.54 11.86 -8.26
N LEU A 239 11.28 11.60 -7.93
CA LEU A 239 10.86 10.34 -7.31
C LEU A 239 11.00 9.14 -8.26
N CYS A 240 10.86 9.33 -9.58
CA CYS A 240 11.16 8.29 -10.56
C CYS A 240 12.62 7.82 -10.48
N LEU A 241 13.56 8.75 -10.32
CA LEU A 241 14.98 8.41 -10.12
C LEU A 241 15.18 7.69 -8.79
N PHE A 242 14.55 8.18 -7.72
CA PHE A 242 14.59 7.51 -6.41
C PHE A 242 14.01 6.08 -6.46
N SER A 243 12.91 5.88 -7.18
CA SER A 243 12.27 4.58 -7.39
C SER A 243 13.18 3.60 -8.14
N LEU A 244 14.01 4.08 -9.07
CA LEU A 244 15.03 3.25 -9.73
C LEU A 244 16.05 2.72 -8.72
N PHE A 245 16.60 3.59 -7.87
CA PHE A 245 17.53 3.20 -6.80
C PHE A 245 16.89 2.23 -5.81
N ARG A 246 15.63 2.47 -5.44
CA ARG A 246 14.88 1.56 -4.57
C ARG A 246 14.67 0.19 -5.21
N GLY A 247 14.37 0.13 -6.51
CA GLY A 247 14.23 -1.12 -7.26
C GLY A 247 15.52 -1.92 -7.28
N LEU A 248 16.67 -1.26 -7.47
CA LEU A 248 17.99 -1.88 -7.34
C LEU A 248 18.19 -2.47 -5.95
N ASN A 249 17.94 -1.68 -4.90
CA ASN A 249 18.11 -2.11 -3.51
C ASN A 249 17.28 -3.36 -3.18
N ASN A 250 16.06 -3.51 -3.73
CA ASN A 250 15.25 -4.71 -3.53
C ASN A 250 15.89 -5.98 -4.10
N VAL A 251 16.55 -5.89 -5.26
CA VAL A 251 17.25 -7.02 -5.88
C VAL A 251 18.48 -7.43 -5.04
N PHE A 252 19.23 -6.45 -4.53
CA PHE A 252 20.35 -6.69 -3.62
C PHE A 252 19.90 -7.24 -2.26
N ALA A 253 18.81 -6.74 -1.70
CA ALA A 253 18.27 -7.23 -0.43
C ALA A 253 17.88 -8.71 -0.49
N ALA A 254 17.34 -9.18 -1.62
CA ALA A 254 17.02 -10.59 -1.82
C ALA A 254 18.26 -11.49 -1.78
N LEU A 255 19.43 -11.00 -2.23
CA LEU A 255 20.70 -11.72 -2.13
C LEU A 255 21.24 -11.74 -0.70
N HIS A 256 21.12 -10.62 0.04
CA HIS A 256 21.58 -10.54 1.43
C HIS A 256 20.79 -11.42 2.40
N LEU A 257 19.53 -11.71 2.09
CA LEU A 257 18.67 -12.55 2.92
C LEU A 257 18.89 -14.05 2.67
N ALA A 258 19.44 -14.42 1.51
CA ALA A 258 19.60 -15.79 1.06
C ALA A 258 20.88 -16.45 1.61
#